data_AF-A0A4P5VJ07-F1
#
_entry.id   AF-A0A4P5VJ07-F1
#
_cell.length_a   1.000
_cell.length_b   1.000
_cell.length_c   1.000
_cell.angle_alpha   90.00
_cell.angle_beta   90.00
_cell.angle_gamma   90.00
#
_symmetry.space_group_name_H-M   'P 1'
#
loop_
_entity.id
_entity.type
_entity.pdbx_description
1 polymer ?
#
loop_
_entity_poly.entity_id
_entity_poly.type
_entity_poly.pdbx_seq_one_letter_code
_entity_poly.pdbx_strand_id
1 'polypeptide(L)'
;MGKHRTSIDRTGLDPKTKAGELALLLLRAYRSLHSLFGGDHTLMRHWLEQPNHHLGEQPPRLLLFRIEGLNRVANYLDALRG
;
A
#
# COMPACT_ATOMS: atom_id res chain seq x y z
N MET A 1 -27.89 15.76 10.97
CA MET A 1 -27.78 16.00 9.51
C MET A 1 -26.68 15.12 8.94
N GLY A 2 -27.03 13.88 8.59
CA GLY A 2 -26.07 12.90 8.08
C GLY A 2 -26.24 12.70 6.58
N LYS A 3 -25.27 13.16 5.78
CA LYS A 3 -25.13 12.73 4.38
C LYS A 3 -23.78 13.09 3.77
N HIS A 4 -22.69 12.56 4.32
CA HIS A 4 -21.49 12.27 3.52
C HIS A 4 -21.42 10.77 3.26
N ARG A 5 -22.39 10.26 2.50
CA ARG A 5 -22.22 8.99 1.79
C ARG A 5 -21.50 9.34 0.52
N THR A 6 -20.18 9.18 0.53
CA THR A 6 -19.28 9.39 -0.60
C THR A 6 -19.88 8.75 -1.84
N SER A 7 -20.33 9.57 -2.80
CA SER A 7 -20.58 9.10 -4.15
C SER A 7 -19.23 8.66 -4.69
N ILE A 8 -19.03 7.35 -4.85
CA ILE A 8 -17.89 6.86 -5.61
C ILE A 8 -18.20 7.21 -7.05
N ASP A 9 -17.75 8.38 -7.49
CA ASP A 9 -17.82 8.77 -8.88
C ASP A 9 -16.96 7.79 -9.68
N ARG A 10 -17.54 7.19 -10.72
CA ARG A 10 -16.91 6.11 -11.50
C ARG A 10 -15.88 6.62 -12.51
N THR A 11 -15.52 7.90 -12.42
CA THR A 11 -14.53 8.55 -13.29
C THR A 11 -13.10 8.03 -13.08
N GLY A 12 -12.87 7.11 -12.14
CA GLY A 12 -11.53 6.61 -11.83
C GLY A 12 -10.66 7.69 -11.15
N LEU A 13 -9.44 7.31 -10.77
CA LEU A 13 -8.46 8.26 -10.22
C LEU A 13 -7.55 8.72 -11.35
N ASP A 14 -7.55 10.02 -11.66
CA ASP A 14 -6.59 10.60 -12.60
C ASP A 14 -5.17 10.47 -12.00
N PRO A 15 -4.25 9.72 -12.63
CA PRO A 15 -2.89 9.51 -12.14
C PRO A 15 -2.08 10.79 -11.90
N LYS A 16 -2.45 11.91 -12.56
CA LYS A 16 -1.77 13.20 -12.43
C LYS A 16 -2.23 14.02 -11.23
N THR A 17 -3.30 13.60 -10.55
CA THR A 17 -3.75 14.21 -9.31
C THR A 17 -3.01 13.61 -8.11
N LYS A 18 -3.00 14.30 -6.97
CA LYS A 18 -2.35 13.78 -5.77
C LYS A 18 -2.93 12.44 -5.30
N ALA A 19 -4.25 12.28 -5.43
CA ALA A 19 -4.91 11.01 -5.15
C ALA A 19 -4.46 9.90 -6.12
N GLY A 20 -4.31 10.24 -7.40
CA GLY A 20 -3.76 9.33 -8.42
C GLY A 20 -2.32 8.91 -8.14
N GLU A 21 -1.44 9.85 -7.78
CA GLU A 21 -0.06 9.54 -7.38
C GLU A 21 -0.02 8.57 -6.20
N LEU A 22 -0.86 8.77 -5.18
CA LEU A 22 -0.96 7.88 -4.02
C LEU A 22 -1.50 6.49 -4.40
N ALA A 23 -2.47 6.42 -5.30
CA ALA A 23 -2.96 5.15 -5.83
C ALA A 23 -1.88 4.39 -6.61
N LEU A 24 -1.10 5.10 -7.42
CA LEU A 24 0.05 4.52 -8.13
C LEU A 24 1.13 4.02 -7.16
N LEU A 25 1.41 4.77 -6.09
CA LEU A 25 2.36 4.35 -5.06
C LEU A 25 1.88 3.10 -4.32
N LEU A 26 0.59 3.02 -3.99
CA LEU A 26 0.00 1.82 -3.41
C LEU A 26 0.08 0.62 -4.35
N LEU A 27 -0.22 0.82 -5.64
CA LEU A 27 -0.09 -0.23 -6.65
C LEU A 27 1.36 -0.69 -6.79
N ARG A 28 2.33 0.22 -6.71
CA ARG A 28 3.76 -0.13 -6.72
C ARG A 28 4.11 -1.03 -5.55
N ALA A 29 3.74 -0.64 -4.33
CA ALA A 29 3.95 -1.47 -3.13
C ALA A 29 3.32 -2.86 -3.29
N TYR A 30 2.07 -2.93 -3.78
CA TYR A 30 1.39 -4.19 -4.05
C TYR A 30 2.15 -5.06 -5.06
N ARG A 31 2.59 -4.49 -6.19
CA ARG A 31 3.31 -5.24 -7.23
C ARG A 31 4.64 -5.77 -6.73
N SER A 32 5.35 -5.00 -5.91
CA SER A 32 6.61 -5.45 -5.34
C SER A 32 6.41 -6.56 -4.30
N LEU A 33 5.39 -6.44 -3.46
CA LEU A 33 4.97 -7.51 -2.55
C LEU A 33 4.57 -8.78 -3.31
N HIS A 34 3.76 -8.64 -4.35
CA HIS A 34 3.32 -9.75 -5.19
C HIS A 34 4.50 -10.47 -5.84
N SER A 35 5.50 -9.72 -6.33
CA SER A 35 6.71 -10.29 -6.92
C SER A 35 7.54 -11.09 -5.92
N LEU A 36 7.63 -10.63 -4.67
CA LEU A 36 8.39 -11.30 -3.60
C LEU A 36 7.74 -12.61 -3.15
N PHE A 37 6.42 -12.68 -3.14
CA PHE A 37 5.66 -13.84 -2.66
C PHE A 37 5.04 -14.69 -3.78
N GLY A 38 5.43 -14.45 -5.04
CA GLY A 38 4.93 -15.20 -6.20
C GLY A 38 3.40 -15.13 -6.39
N GLY A 39 2.75 -14.10 -5.85
CA GLY A 39 1.30 -13.95 -5.86
C GLY A 39 0.53 -14.79 -4.84
N ASP A 40 1.20 -15.45 -3.88
CA ASP A 40 0.51 -16.13 -2.79
C ASP A 40 -0.15 -15.10 -1.86
N HIS A 41 -1.47 -14.91 -2.04
CA HIS A 41 -2.25 -13.96 -1.26
C HIS A 41 -2.27 -14.25 0.25
N THR A 42 -2.11 -15.50 0.66
CA THR A 42 -2.06 -15.87 2.08
C THR A 42 -0.78 -15.37 2.71
N LEU A 43 0.37 -15.62 2.06
CA LEU A 43 1.67 -15.14 2.52
C LEU A 43 1.77 -13.62 2.46
N MET A 44 1.28 -13.00 1.38
CA MET A 44 1.23 -11.54 1.25
C MET A 44 0.41 -10.90 2.37
N ARG A 45 -0.78 -11.46 2.67
CA ARG A 45 -1.61 -10.99 3.78
C ARG A 45 -0.87 -11.15 5.08
N HIS A 46 -0.37 -12.35 5.37
CA HIS A 46 0.35 -12.65 6.59
C HIS A 46 1.49 -11.64 6.82
N TRP A 47 2.33 -11.39 5.82
CA TRP A 47 3.41 -10.41 5.89
C TRP A 47 2.94 -8.98 6.23
N LEU A 48 1.79 -8.55 5.69
CA LEU A 48 1.21 -7.24 6.01
C LEU A 48 0.73 -7.13 7.47
N GLU A 49 0.39 -8.25 8.11
CA GLU A 49 -0.16 -8.27 9.48
C GLU A 49 0.90 -8.55 10.55
N GLN A 50 2.06 -9.10 10.19
CA GLN A 50 3.14 -9.38 11.13
C GLN A 50 4.02 -8.15 11.38
N PRO A 51 4.48 -7.93 12.63
CA PRO A 51 5.53 -6.96 12.94
C PRO A 51 6.75 -7.14 12.05
N ASN A 52 7.27 -6.03 11.52
CA ASN A 52 8.47 -6.04 10.70
C ASN A 52 9.55 -5.15 11.34
N HIS A 53 10.69 -5.75 11.67
CA HIS A 53 11.82 -5.10 12.32
C HIS A 53 12.29 -3.82 11.59
N HIS A 54 12.47 -3.90 10.27
CA HIS A 54 12.90 -2.77 9.44
C HIS A 54 11.85 -1.64 9.32
N LEU A 55 10.61 -1.95 9.69
CA LEU A 55 9.49 -1.02 9.71
C LEU A 55 9.10 -0.61 11.14
N GLY A 56 10.01 -0.77 12.09
CA GLY A 56 9.86 -0.29 13.47
C GLY A 56 8.98 -1.20 14.33
N GLU A 57 9.07 -2.52 14.13
CA GLU A 57 8.31 -3.54 14.89
C GLU A 57 6.78 -3.39 14.74
N GLN A 58 6.32 -2.78 13.64
CA GLN A 58 4.90 -2.56 13.38
C GLN A 58 4.44 -3.41 12.18
N PRO A 59 3.19 -3.88 12.19
CA PRO A 59 2.56 -4.46 11.01
C PRO A 59 2.56 -3.46 9.84
N PRO A 60 3.13 -3.82 8.67
CA PRO A 60 3.18 -2.92 7.52
C PRO A 60 1.82 -2.34 7.14
N ARG A 61 0.74 -3.08 7.33
CA ARG A 61 -0.65 -2.63 7.09
C ARG A 61 -0.98 -1.31 7.79
N LEU A 62 -0.47 -1.08 9.00
CA LEU A 62 -0.75 0.14 9.77
C LEU A 62 -0.08 1.36 9.15
N LEU A 63 1.08 1.18 8.52
CA LEU A 63 1.85 2.25 7.90
C LEU A 63 1.20 2.75 6.60
N LEU A 64 0.47 1.88 5.88
CA LEU A 64 -0.15 2.21 4.60
C LEU A 64 -1.20 3.33 4.67
N PHE A 65 -1.73 3.64 5.86
CA PHE A 65 -2.75 4.69 6.05
C PHE A 65 -2.18 6.11 6.12
N ARG A 66 -0.85 6.27 6.12
CA ARG A 66 -0.17 7.57 6.11
C ARG A 66 0.77 7.64 4.90
N ILE A 67 0.88 8.81 4.29
CA ILE A 67 1.73 9.03 3.10
C ILE A 67 3.18 8.60 3.37
N GLU A 68 3.74 9.03 4.50
CA GLU A 68 5.10 8.65 4.93
C GLU A 68 5.26 7.14 5.10
N GLY A 69 4.28 6.49 5.75
CA GLY A 69 4.32 5.05 5.96
C GLY A 69 4.18 4.26 4.66
N LEU A 70 3.31 4.71 3.75
CA LEU A 70 3.16 4.12 2.43
C LEU A 70 4.45 4.24 1.61
N ASN A 71 5.10 5.42 1.59
CA ASN A 71 6.40 5.61 0.95
C ASN A 71 7.46 4.68 1.54
N ARG A 72 7.55 4.58 2.86
CA ARG A 72 8.51 3.71 3.55
C ARG A 72 8.31 2.24 3.17
N VAL A 73 7.08 1.76 3.17
CA VAL A 73 6.77 0.36 2.79
C VAL A 73 7.05 0.11 1.31
N ALA A 74 6.67 1.02 0.42
CA ALA A 74 6.93 0.89 -1.02
C ALA A 74 8.44 0.80 -1.30
N ASN A 75 9.22 1.74 -0.75
CA ASN A 75 10.68 1.76 -0.93
C ASN A 75 11.35 0.51 -0.34
N TYR A 76 10.88 0.04 0.82
CA TYR A 76 11.38 -1.19 1.43
C TYR A 76 11.15 -2.42 0.54
N LEU A 77 9.93 -2.58 0.00
CA LEU A 77 9.59 -3.70 -0.87
C LEU A 77 10.32 -3.64 -2.21
N ASP A 78 10.49 -2.45 -2.78
CA ASP A 78 11.27 -2.25 -4.00
C ASP A 78 12.74 -2.63 -3.78
N ALA A 79 13.34 -2.24 -2.66
CA ALA A 79 14.71 -2.61 -2.33
C ALA A 79 14.91 -4.11 -2.12
N LEU A 80 13.92 -4.82 -1.57
CA LEU A 80 13.96 -6.28 -1.42
C LEU A 80 13.77 -7.03 -2.73
N ARG A 81 13.01 -6.47 -3.68
CA ARG A 81 12.73 -7.11 -4.97
C ARG A 81 13.95 -7.13 -5.89
N GLY A 82 14.87 -6.18 -5.74
CA GLY A 82 15.99 -5.94 -6.65
C GLY A 82 15.66 -4.94 -7.74
#